data_AF-A0A2V8UIH7-F1
#
_entry.id   AF-A0A2V8UIH7-F1
#
_cell.length_a   1.000
_cell.length_b   1.000
_cell.length_c   1.000
_cell.angle_alpha   90.00
_cell.angle_beta   90.00
_cell.angle_gamma   90.00
#
_symmetry.space_group_name_H-M   'P 1'
#
loop_
_entity.id
_entity.type
_entity.pdbx_description
1 polymer ?
#
loop_
_entity_poly.entity_id
_entity_poly.type
_entity_poly.pdbx_seq_one_letter_code
_entity_poly.pdbx_strand_id
1 'polypeptide(L)'
;DIGYVASKGDHLTSTLQHPNQANPKYLSYGSCLAVIITEQATDPRCAGKDPVPLPFSSFVSLWGTGPNGATVGRALRPYPQVGHFDLNDYSFTPDKSGSFTYHSLQTKLEKRFSAGLTFLVSYTWSKNLTNSETDALGGSGFFGSGNFLGQDNYNRKVEKTLSQLDTPHANW
;
A
#
# COMPACT_ATOMS: atom_id res chain seq x y z
N ASP A 1 -18.09 -5.57 -34.43
CA ASP A 1 -17.70 -4.27 -33.86
C ASP A 1 -16.71 -4.47 -32.74
N ILE A 2 -15.88 -3.45 -32.50
CA ILE A 2 -14.86 -3.43 -31.45
C ILE A 2 -14.97 -2.07 -30.76
N GLY A 3 -15.00 -2.09 -29.43
CA GLY A 3 -15.08 -0.91 -28.58
C GLY A 3 -14.05 -0.97 -27.46
N TYR A 4 -13.61 0.20 -27.00
CA TYR A 4 -12.76 0.34 -25.82
C TYR A 4 -13.44 1.27 -24.81
N VAL A 5 -13.49 0.82 -23.57
CA VAL A 5 -14.08 1.57 -22.45
C VAL A 5 -13.05 1.69 -21.35
N ALA A 6 -12.91 2.89 -20.79
CA ALA A 6 -12.01 3.14 -19.67
C ALA A 6 -12.63 4.08 -18.65
N SER A 7 -12.25 3.91 -17.39
CA SER A 7 -12.59 4.82 -16.31
C SER A 7 -11.41 5.00 -15.36
N LYS A 8 -11.38 6.15 -14.69
CA LYS A 8 -10.38 6.50 -13.69
C LYS A 8 -11.07 7.22 -12.56
N GLY A 9 -10.67 6.90 -11.33
CA GLY A 9 -11.02 7.67 -10.14
C GLY A 9 -9.77 8.06 -9.38
N ASP A 10 -9.83 9.23 -8.77
CA ASP A 10 -8.83 9.77 -7.85
C ASP A 10 -9.54 10.19 -6.55
N HIS A 11 -8.78 10.46 -5.49
CA HIS A 11 -9.30 10.86 -4.18
C HIS A 11 -10.17 9.81 -3.49
N LEU A 12 -9.86 8.54 -3.74
CA LEU A 12 -10.48 7.44 -3.01
C LEU A 12 -9.88 7.32 -1.61
N THR A 13 -10.72 6.90 -0.67
CA THR A 13 -10.29 6.51 0.67
C THR A 13 -9.25 5.37 0.57
N SER A 14 -8.15 5.47 1.31
CA SER A 14 -7.05 4.50 1.25
C SER A 14 -6.21 4.54 2.53
N THR A 15 -5.19 3.69 2.66
CA THR A 15 -4.26 3.66 3.81
C THR A 15 -2.81 3.66 3.31
N LEU A 16 -2.51 4.55 2.37
CA LEU A 16 -1.18 4.67 1.74
C LEU A 16 -0.28 5.65 2.48
N GLN A 17 -0.87 6.56 3.25
CA GLN A 17 -0.11 7.58 3.97
C GLN A 17 0.41 7.07 5.31
N HIS A 18 1.74 7.09 5.45
CA HIS A 18 2.43 6.80 6.71
C HIS A 18 3.37 7.95 7.06
N PRO A 19 2.86 9.05 7.66
CA PRO A 19 3.65 10.26 7.91
C PRO A 19 4.89 10.05 8.78
N ASN A 20 4.88 9.00 9.63
CA ASN A 20 5.99 8.67 10.51
C ASN A 20 6.84 7.47 10.04
N GLN A 21 6.69 7.02 8.79
CA GLN A 21 7.57 6.00 8.22
C GLN A 21 9.00 6.55 8.11
N ALA A 22 9.99 5.79 8.56
CA ALA A 22 11.39 6.16 8.38
C ALA A 22 11.77 6.18 6.89
N ASN A 23 12.67 7.07 6.49
CA ASN A 23 13.11 7.16 5.11
C ASN A 23 13.76 5.83 4.65
N PRO A 24 13.34 5.23 3.51
CA PRO A 24 13.87 3.97 3.00
C PRO A 24 15.39 3.92 2.84
N LYS A 25 16.07 5.07 2.71
CA LYS A 25 17.55 5.12 2.70
C LYS A 25 18.17 4.45 3.93
N TYR A 26 17.46 4.45 5.06
CA TYR A 26 17.90 3.84 6.31
C TYR A 26 17.70 2.32 6.36
N LEU A 27 17.02 1.71 5.37
CA LEU A 27 16.97 0.25 5.25
C LEU A 27 18.37 -0.36 5.12
N SER A 28 19.34 0.42 4.62
CA SER A 28 20.75 0.06 4.60
C SER A 28 21.34 -0.22 6.00
N TYR A 29 20.73 0.24 7.09
CA TYR A 29 21.15 -0.07 8.46
C TYR A 29 20.80 -1.52 8.85
N GLY A 30 19.88 -2.16 8.13
CA GLY A 30 19.54 -3.56 8.32
C GLY A 30 19.19 -3.89 9.77
N SER A 31 19.86 -4.91 10.34
CA SER A 31 19.66 -5.35 11.71
C SER A 31 19.99 -4.29 12.78
N CYS A 32 20.78 -3.26 12.46
CA CYS A 32 21.06 -2.16 13.39
C CYS A 32 19.80 -1.39 13.76
N LEU A 33 18.80 -1.34 12.87
CA LEU A 33 17.53 -0.64 13.13
C LEU A 33 16.78 -1.18 14.37
N ALA A 34 17.02 -2.44 14.75
CA ALA A 34 16.42 -3.08 15.91
C ALA A 34 17.24 -2.91 17.20
N VAL A 35 18.45 -2.34 17.13
CA VAL A 35 19.34 -2.14 18.29
C VAL A 35 18.85 -0.96 19.13
N ILE A 36 18.93 -1.05 20.45
CA ILE A 36 18.67 0.09 21.35
C ILE A 36 19.72 1.17 21.09
N ILE A 37 19.30 2.42 20.94
CA ILE A 37 20.19 3.51 20.51
C ILE A 37 21.39 3.74 21.43
N THR A 38 21.29 3.37 22.71
CA THR A 38 22.39 3.45 23.68
C THR A 38 23.45 2.36 23.49
N GLU A 39 23.11 1.28 22.78
CA GLU A 39 23.98 0.11 22.54
C GLU A 39 24.57 0.12 21.12
N GLN A 40 24.13 1.04 20.25
CA GLN A 40 24.54 1.06 18.83
C GLN A 40 26.05 1.14 18.60
N ALA A 41 26.80 1.70 19.55
CA ALA A 41 28.25 1.87 19.43
C ALA A 41 29.02 0.55 19.64
N THR A 42 28.44 -0.40 20.37
CA THR A 42 29.09 -1.65 20.76
C THR A 42 28.42 -2.88 20.14
N ASP A 43 27.18 -2.77 19.69
CA ASP A 43 26.45 -3.87 19.08
C ASP A 43 27.01 -4.22 17.67
N PRO A 44 27.43 -5.48 17.42
CA PRO A 44 27.94 -5.91 16.12
C PRO A 44 26.97 -5.67 14.95
N ARG A 45 25.65 -5.65 15.21
CA ARG A 45 24.62 -5.38 14.18
C ARG A 45 24.74 -3.98 13.59
N CYS A 46 25.37 -3.05 14.32
CA CYS A 46 25.62 -1.67 13.90
C CYS A 46 27.06 -1.42 13.40
N ALA A 47 27.89 -2.46 13.28
CA ALA A 47 29.26 -2.32 12.79
C ALA A 47 29.31 -1.69 11.39
N GLY A 48 30.11 -0.64 11.24
CA GLY A 48 30.26 0.11 9.97
C GLY A 48 29.07 0.99 9.60
N LYS A 49 28.12 1.23 10.52
CA LYS A 49 27.05 2.22 10.36
C LYS A 49 27.42 3.51 11.08
N ASP A 50 27.03 4.63 10.51
CA ASP A 50 27.16 5.92 11.18
C ASP A 50 26.29 5.93 12.45
N PRO A 51 26.82 6.36 13.61
CA PRO A 51 26.02 6.47 14.82
C PRO A 51 24.88 7.47 14.66
N VAL A 52 23.68 7.05 15.05
CA VAL A 52 22.48 7.89 15.05
C VAL A 52 22.43 8.69 16.36
N PRO A 53 22.37 10.03 16.31
CA PRO A 53 22.27 10.84 17.51
C PRO A 53 20.93 10.63 18.22
N LEU A 54 20.91 10.84 19.54
CA LEU A 54 19.66 10.88 20.29
C LEU A 54 18.77 12.02 19.76
N PRO A 55 17.52 11.74 19.34
CA PRO A 55 16.65 12.78 18.78
C PRO A 55 16.28 13.87 19.77
N PHE A 56 16.11 13.50 21.05
CA PHE A 56 15.86 14.40 22.16
C PHE A 56 16.29 13.75 23.48
N SER A 57 16.50 14.56 24.53
CA SER A 57 17.12 14.12 25.80
C SER A 57 16.33 13.04 26.54
N SER A 58 15.01 13.07 26.49
CA SER A 58 14.14 12.08 27.14
C SER A 58 13.79 10.88 26.25
N PHE A 59 14.41 10.70 25.08
CA PHE A 59 14.05 9.66 24.11
C PHE A 59 14.09 8.24 24.70
N VAL A 60 15.15 7.91 25.45
CA VAL A 60 15.29 6.61 26.10
C VAL A 60 14.27 6.45 27.23
N SER A 61 13.99 7.52 27.98
CA SER A 61 12.98 7.50 29.04
C SER A 61 11.55 7.37 28.50
N LEU A 62 11.28 7.93 27.32
CA LEU A 62 9.95 7.88 26.69
C LEU A 62 9.63 6.47 26.19
N TRP A 63 10.61 5.82 25.55
CA TRP A 63 10.38 4.54 24.87
C TRP A 63 10.86 3.32 25.66
N GLY A 64 11.74 3.50 26.64
CA GLY A 64 12.39 2.40 27.37
C GLY A 64 13.35 1.60 26.50
N THR A 65 13.85 0.48 27.03
CA THR A 65 14.84 -0.40 26.37
C THR A 65 14.28 -1.76 25.98
N GLY A 66 12.95 -1.92 26.00
CA GLY A 66 12.28 -3.17 25.62
C GLY A 66 12.23 -3.44 24.11
N PRO A 67 11.57 -4.52 23.67
CA PRO A 67 11.52 -4.96 22.26
C PRO A 67 10.94 -3.94 21.26
N ASN A 68 10.20 -2.94 21.76
CA ASN A 68 9.66 -1.81 20.99
C ASN A 68 10.17 -0.46 21.55
N GLY A 69 11.38 -0.45 22.10
CA GLY A 69 11.93 0.65 22.87
C GLY A 69 12.56 1.77 22.03
N ALA A 70 13.56 2.42 22.61
CA ALA A 70 14.35 3.48 22.02
C ALA A 70 15.35 2.95 21.00
N THR A 71 14.87 2.31 19.93
CA THR A 71 15.73 1.72 18.90
C THR A 71 16.30 2.75 17.92
N VAL A 72 17.40 2.39 17.25
CA VAL A 72 17.99 3.15 16.14
C VAL A 72 16.93 3.44 15.06
N GLY A 73 16.14 2.42 14.70
CA GLY A 73 15.10 2.56 13.68
C GLY A 73 13.98 3.53 14.07
N ARG A 74 13.66 3.65 15.37
CA ARG A 74 12.71 4.66 15.84
C ARG A 74 13.31 6.06 15.83
N ALA A 75 14.58 6.21 16.19
CA ALA A 75 15.26 7.50 16.18
C ALA A 75 15.41 8.10 14.77
N LEU A 76 15.45 7.25 13.74
CA LEU A 76 15.53 7.65 12.33
C LEU A 76 14.18 8.04 11.71
N ARG A 77 13.08 7.99 12.47
CA ARG A 77 11.76 8.42 11.98
C ARG A 77 11.65 9.95 11.94
N PRO A 78 10.79 10.52 11.06
CA PRO A 78 10.55 11.97 11.03
C PRO A 78 10.03 12.55 12.34
N TYR A 79 9.18 11.79 13.06
CA TYR A 79 8.60 12.17 14.35
C TYR A 79 8.92 11.10 15.41
N PRO A 80 10.17 11.06 15.91
CA PRO A 80 10.65 10.00 16.81
C PRO A 80 10.02 10.04 18.21
N GLN A 81 9.33 11.12 18.56
CA GLN A 81 8.51 11.27 19.77
C GLN A 81 7.12 10.66 19.64
N VAL A 82 6.67 10.37 18.42
CA VAL A 82 5.36 9.78 18.15
C VAL A 82 5.51 8.28 17.96
N GLY A 83 4.62 7.53 18.61
CA GLY A 83 4.63 6.07 18.59
C GLY A 83 4.06 5.50 17.31
N HIS A 84 3.14 4.56 17.46
CA HIS A 84 2.29 4.17 16.34
C HIS A 84 1.35 5.34 16.07
N PHE A 85 1.56 6.03 14.96
CA PHE A 85 0.59 6.99 14.43
C PHE A 85 -0.06 6.33 13.25
N ASP A 86 -1.20 5.71 13.52
CA ASP A 86 -1.95 5.10 12.45
C ASP A 86 -3.05 6.03 12.03
N LEU A 87 -3.06 6.39 10.74
CA LEU A 87 -4.21 6.99 10.09
C LEU A 87 -5.34 5.95 9.86
N ASN A 88 -5.29 4.81 10.57
CA ASN A 88 -6.19 3.66 10.42
C ASN A 88 -7.40 3.70 11.36
N ASP A 89 -7.60 4.80 12.11
CA ASP A 89 -8.72 4.85 13.05
C ASP A 89 -10.07 4.75 12.31
N TYR A 90 -10.94 3.94 12.89
CA TYR A 90 -12.02 3.18 12.26
C TYR A 90 -12.88 3.98 11.25
N SER A 91 -13.10 3.39 10.07
CA SER A 91 -14.16 3.75 9.09
C SER A 91 -14.04 5.08 8.31
N PHE A 92 -13.21 6.04 8.73
CA PHE A 92 -13.07 7.34 8.05
C PHE A 92 -11.64 7.84 8.04
N THR A 93 -10.74 7.06 7.45
CA THR A 93 -9.39 7.58 7.20
C THR A 93 -9.47 8.85 6.34
N PRO A 94 -8.85 9.96 6.77
CA PRO A 94 -8.79 11.18 5.98
C PRO A 94 -7.90 11.01 4.74
N ASP A 95 -7.18 9.90 4.61
CA ASP A 95 -6.34 9.62 3.46
C ASP A 95 -7.20 9.43 2.19
N LYS A 96 -7.14 10.44 1.33
CA LYS A 96 -7.73 10.47 -0.02
C LYS A 96 -6.66 10.35 -1.10
N SER A 97 -5.59 9.60 -0.86
CA SER A 97 -4.55 9.39 -1.86
C SER A 97 -4.76 8.17 -2.76
N GLY A 98 -5.88 7.48 -2.59
CA GLY A 98 -6.28 6.35 -3.40
C GLY A 98 -6.72 6.74 -4.82
N SER A 99 -6.53 5.81 -5.75
CA SER A 99 -6.92 5.89 -7.15
C SER A 99 -7.24 4.51 -7.74
N PHE A 100 -8.08 4.49 -8.77
CA PHE A 100 -8.30 3.31 -9.60
C PHE A 100 -8.27 3.65 -11.09
N THR A 101 -7.97 2.65 -11.92
CA THR A 101 -8.02 2.73 -13.38
C THR A 101 -8.57 1.42 -13.94
N TYR A 102 -9.60 1.51 -14.76
CA TYR A 102 -10.25 0.41 -15.44
C TYR A 102 -10.07 0.53 -16.95
N HIS A 103 -9.81 -0.59 -17.61
CA HIS A 103 -9.67 -0.71 -19.05
C HIS A 103 -10.47 -1.92 -19.55
N SER A 104 -11.21 -1.79 -20.64
CA SER A 104 -12.04 -2.84 -21.21
C SER A 104 -12.03 -2.81 -22.73
N LEU A 105 -11.82 -3.96 -23.34
CA LEU A 105 -11.98 -4.24 -24.76
C LEU A 105 -13.26 -5.04 -24.94
N GLN A 106 -14.22 -4.48 -25.67
CA GLN A 106 -15.49 -5.10 -25.99
C GLN A 106 -15.51 -5.48 -27.47
N THR A 107 -15.88 -6.72 -27.77
CA THR A 107 -15.96 -7.23 -29.13
C THR A 107 -17.31 -7.89 -29.34
N LYS A 108 -17.92 -7.63 -30.50
CA LYS A 108 -19.16 -8.26 -30.93
C LYS A 108 -19.04 -8.68 -32.39
N LEU A 109 -19.47 -9.89 -32.70
CA LEU A 109 -19.51 -10.46 -34.03
C LEU A 109 -20.92 -10.97 -34.30
N GLU A 110 -21.54 -10.43 -35.35
CA GLU A 110 -22.86 -10.84 -35.80
C GLU A 110 -22.78 -11.34 -37.25
N LYS A 111 -23.34 -12.51 -37.52
CA LYS A 111 -23.47 -13.04 -38.88
C LYS A 111 -24.83 -13.64 -39.10
N ARG A 112 -25.55 -13.10 -40.08
CA ARG A 112 -26.85 -13.60 -40.56
C ARG A 112 -26.62 -14.42 -41.82
N PHE A 113 -27.04 -15.68 -41.80
CA PHE A 113 -26.93 -16.60 -42.93
C PHE A 113 -28.23 -16.59 -43.74
N SER A 114 -28.13 -16.81 -45.05
CA SER A 114 -29.24 -16.71 -46.00
C SER A 114 -30.38 -17.71 -45.75
N ALA A 115 -30.12 -18.81 -45.03
CA ALA A 115 -31.10 -19.84 -44.68
C ALA A 115 -31.82 -19.59 -43.33
N GLY A 116 -31.78 -18.37 -42.80
CA GLY A 116 -32.50 -17.98 -41.58
C GLY A 116 -31.73 -18.14 -40.26
N LEU A 117 -30.53 -18.73 -40.28
CA LEU A 117 -29.67 -18.87 -39.10
C LEU A 117 -28.92 -17.57 -38.80
N THR A 118 -28.85 -17.16 -37.53
CA THR A 118 -28.05 -16.02 -37.09
C THR A 118 -27.12 -16.44 -35.97
N PHE A 119 -25.85 -16.07 -36.07
CA PHE A 119 -24.87 -16.20 -34.99
C PHE A 119 -24.55 -14.83 -34.42
N LEU A 120 -24.52 -14.76 -33.10
CA LEU A 120 -24.05 -13.61 -32.34
C LEU A 120 -23.03 -14.11 -31.31
N VAL A 121 -21.88 -13.45 -31.26
CA VAL A 121 -20.85 -13.70 -30.26
C VAL A 121 -20.41 -12.37 -29.69
N SER A 122 -20.38 -12.26 -28.36
CA SER A 122 -19.89 -11.08 -27.67
C SER A 122 -18.88 -11.47 -26.60
N TYR A 123 -17.81 -10.68 -26.50
CA TYR A 123 -16.73 -10.93 -25.55
C TYR A 123 -16.13 -9.63 -25.04
N THR A 124 -15.99 -9.54 -23.72
CA THR A 124 -15.37 -8.44 -23.01
C THR A 124 -14.11 -8.92 -22.31
N TRP A 125 -12.98 -8.28 -22.58
CA TRP A 125 -11.74 -8.44 -21.83
C TRP A 125 -11.47 -7.17 -21.04
N SER A 126 -11.28 -7.26 -19.73
CA SER A 126 -11.06 -6.09 -18.89
C SER A 126 -9.96 -6.25 -17.85
N LYS A 127 -9.50 -5.12 -17.32
CA LYS A 127 -8.50 -5.04 -16.27
C LYS A 127 -8.78 -3.83 -15.38
N ASN A 128 -8.92 -4.07 -14.09
CA ASN A 128 -9.10 -3.08 -13.05
C ASN A 128 -7.85 -3.03 -12.15
N LEU A 129 -7.26 -1.84 -12.03
CA LEU A 129 -6.08 -1.59 -11.20
C LEU A 129 -6.41 -0.55 -10.14
N THR A 130 -6.06 -0.82 -8.88
CA THR A 130 -6.38 0.04 -7.74
C THR A 130 -5.29 0.01 -6.68
N ASN A 131 -5.14 1.10 -5.95
CA ASN A 131 -4.37 1.16 -4.70
C ASN A 131 -5.24 1.57 -3.51
N SER A 132 -6.57 1.52 -3.67
CA SER A 132 -7.55 1.98 -2.67
C SER A 132 -8.27 0.85 -1.94
N GLU A 133 -7.96 -0.40 -2.30
CA GLU A 133 -8.45 -1.61 -1.62
C GLU A 133 -7.55 -2.02 -0.44
N THR A 134 -6.71 -1.08 0.02
CA THR A 134 -5.80 -1.18 1.17
C THR A 134 -6.58 -1.02 2.48
N ASP A 135 -6.89 -2.13 3.15
CA ASP A 135 -7.49 -2.13 4.49
C ASP A 135 -6.41 -2.52 5.52
N ALA A 136 -6.30 -1.78 6.62
CA ALA A 136 -5.32 -2.01 7.68
C ALA A 136 -5.85 -2.89 8.82
N LEU A 137 -7.18 -3.02 8.96
CA LEU A 137 -7.81 -3.46 10.20
C LEU A 137 -9.00 -4.41 9.98
N GLY A 138 -8.88 -5.40 9.10
CA GLY A 138 -9.84 -6.51 9.05
C GLY A 138 -11.30 -6.15 8.70
N GLY A 139 -11.59 -4.93 8.22
CA GLY A 139 -12.83 -4.55 7.53
C GLY A 139 -13.03 -5.25 6.17
N SER A 140 -12.09 -6.13 5.82
CA SER A 140 -12.13 -7.25 4.88
C SER A 140 -13.48 -7.96 4.70
N GLY A 141 -14.41 -7.85 5.65
CA GLY A 141 -15.73 -8.49 5.59
C GLY A 141 -16.73 -7.88 4.61
N PHE A 142 -16.54 -6.65 4.12
CA PHE A 142 -17.49 -6.03 3.17
C PHE A 142 -17.11 -6.19 1.70
N PHE A 143 -15.81 -6.30 1.37
CA PHE A 143 -15.30 -6.47 -0.01
C PHE A 143 -14.12 -7.43 -0.17
N GLY A 144 -13.76 -8.23 0.86
CA GLY A 144 -12.83 -9.36 0.70
C GLY A 144 -11.32 -9.04 0.72
N SER A 145 -10.90 -7.90 1.28
CA SER A 145 -9.50 -7.44 1.22
C SER A 145 -8.66 -7.82 2.44
N GLY A 146 -7.51 -8.47 2.22
CA GLY A 146 -6.48 -8.69 3.25
C GLY A 146 -5.88 -7.39 3.81
N ASN A 147 -5.17 -7.50 4.94
CA ASN A 147 -4.57 -6.36 5.63
C ASN A 147 -3.40 -5.77 4.82
N PHE A 148 -3.62 -4.76 3.99
CA PHE A 148 -2.59 -4.10 3.21
C PHE A 148 -2.52 -2.63 3.59
N LEU A 149 -1.59 -2.29 4.49
CA LEU A 149 -1.08 -0.93 4.62
C LEU A 149 -0.16 -0.65 3.41
N GLY A 150 -0.16 0.58 2.90
CA GLY A 150 0.84 1.01 1.92
C GLY A 150 2.26 0.73 2.44
N GLN A 151 3.03 -0.08 1.73
CA GLN A 151 4.33 -0.58 2.15
C GLN A 151 5.41 0.51 2.11
N ASP A 152 5.37 1.37 1.09
CA ASP A 152 6.32 2.46 0.91
C ASP A 152 5.63 3.80 0.63
N ASN A 153 5.51 4.62 1.67
CA ASN A 153 4.98 5.99 1.58
C ASN A 153 5.81 6.88 0.65
N TYR A 154 7.10 6.56 0.45
CA TYR A 154 7.98 7.29 -0.47
C TYR A 154 7.85 6.83 -1.93
N ASN A 155 7.25 5.66 -2.18
CA ASN A 155 7.00 5.13 -3.52
C ASN A 155 5.61 4.49 -3.68
N ARG A 156 4.56 5.29 -3.51
CA ARG A 156 3.17 4.81 -3.62
C ARG A 156 2.75 4.27 -5.00
N LYS A 157 3.60 4.39 -6.02
CA LYS A 157 3.34 3.81 -7.35
C LYS A 157 3.35 2.29 -7.32
N VAL A 158 4.13 1.68 -6.41
CA VAL A 158 4.21 0.22 -6.28
C VAL A 158 2.98 -0.39 -5.60
N GLU A 159 2.14 0.44 -4.99
CA GLU A 159 0.94 0.01 -4.27
C GLU A 159 -0.26 -0.22 -5.21
N LYS A 160 -0.12 0.07 -6.50
CA LYS A 160 -1.19 -0.12 -7.48
C LYS A 160 -1.17 -1.54 -8.04
N THR A 161 -2.17 -2.31 -7.67
CA THR A 161 -2.27 -3.74 -7.99
C THR A 161 -3.58 -4.06 -8.72
N LEU A 162 -3.75 -5.32 -9.13
CA LEU A 162 -5.03 -5.81 -9.61
C LEU A 162 -6.09 -5.63 -8.51
N SER A 163 -7.25 -5.10 -8.90
CA SER A 163 -8.40 -5.05 -8.00
C SER A 163 -8.88 -6.47 -7.71
N GLN A 164 -9.32 -6.71 -6.47
CA GLN A 164 -9.95 -7.97 -6.10
C GLN A 164 -11.31 -8.17 -6.75
N LEU A 165 -11.94 -7.08 -7.20
CA LEU A 165 -13.18 -7.07 -7.97
C LEU A 165 -12.92 -7.11 -9.49
N ASP A 166 -11.67 -7.34 -9.92
CA ASP A 166 -11.36 -7.50 -11.33
C ASP A 166 -12.04 -8.76 -11.88
N THR A 167 -12.80 -8.59 -12.96
CA THR A 167 -13.37 -9.69 -13.74
C THR A 167 -12.74 -9.63 -15.14
N PRO A 168 -11.67 -10.39 -15.40
CA PRO A 168 -10.92 -10.24 -16.63
C PRO A 168 -11.74 -10.55 -17.88
N HIS A 169 -12.68 -11.47 -17.80
CA HIS A 169 -13.41 -11.97 -18.97
C HIS A 169 -14.91 -12.05 -18.67
N ALA A 170 -15.73 -11.54 -19.59
CA ALA A 170 -17.17 -11.74 -19.55
C ALA A 170 -17.68 -12.06 -20.96
N ASN A 171 -18.50 -13.10 -21.06
CA ASN A 171 -19.21 -13.55 -22.24
C ASN A 171 -20.72 -13.44 -21.98
N TRP A 172 -21.46 -12.92 -22.95
CA TRP A 172 -22.92 -12.76 -22.90
C TRP A 172 -23.53 -13.08 -24.26
#